data_AF-A0A4Z0C436-F1
#
_entry.id   AF-A0A4Z0C436-F1
#
_cell.length_a   1.000
_cell.length_b   1.000
_cell.length_c   1.000
_cell.angle_alpha   90.00
_cell.angle_beta   90.00
_cell.angle_gamma   90.00
#
_symmetry.space_group_name_H-M   'P 1'
#
loop_
_entity.id
_entity.type
_entity.pdbx_description
1 polymer ?
#
loop_
_entity_poly.entity_id
_entity_poly.type
_entity_poly.pdbx_seq_one_letter_code
_entity_poly.pdbx_strand_id
1 'polypeptide(L)'
;MQFRNPRSLMPAVVTLLVAGCGGGGGGGEGGSGEGGAPEAQGLAARNTAEGRWTGQTSSGFRVDAVILEDGQTWGLYSDGDSPVGAVQGSTATAGGNLSATLTEYSLLDDTAADAVFNGTVQEKSTIDATASTGTRLLLSYDVNYERAASNAELAGTYAIGAAGQVTVDSSGQFTWAASAQCTLGGRLSPRPSGRNVFDASLTYSGAACPHANGTSISGVAYLDTASAPARLVALALRPDRVIGFFAIGVRQADPVAQGAGAPAPTPAPAPVPLPAAPPALTPPAPAAPAPPPAPPPQDPDDDDDDDDEDEDDDNNVQRVLGELERRLESLLSGAVVGGTGN
;
A
#
# COMPACT_ATOMS: atom_id res chain seq x y z
N MET A 1 -17.74 7.05 2.86
CA MET A 1 -18.48 5.78 2.71
C MET A 1 -18.10 4.90 3.91
N GLN A 2 -19.04 4.13 4.44
CA GLN A 2 -18.89 3.44 5.72
C GLN A 2 -19.43 2.02 5.61
N PHE A 3 -18.95 1.18 6.53
CA PHE A 3 -19.19 -0.24 6.52
C PHE A 3 -19.81 -0.69 7.86
N ARG A 4 -20.78 -1.60 7.82
CA ARG A 4 -21.40 -2.34 8.93
C ARG A 4 -21.40 -3.84 8.61
N ASN A 5 -20.57 -4.63 9.29
CA ASN A 5 -20.64 -6.10 9.14
C ASN A 5 -21.97 -6.64 9.72
N PRO A 6 -22.87 -7.28 8.93
CA PRO A 6 -24.11 -7.85 9.48
C PRO A 6 -23.90 -9.19 10.19
N ARG A 7 -22.70 -9.79 10.15
CA ARG A 7 -22.43 -11.12 10.74
C ARG A 7 -21.54 -11.04 11.99
N SER A 8 -22.08 -10.47 13.05
CA SER A 8 -21.57 -10.74 14.41
C SER A 8 -22.21 -12.03 14.94
N LEU A 9 -21.79 -13.19 14.41
CA LEU A 9 -22.01 -14.46 15.11
C LEU A 9 -21.08 -14.49 16.32
N MET A 10 -21.66 -14.73 17.49
CA MET A 10 -20.95 -14.92 18.76
C MET A 10 -19.70 -15.79 18.59
N PRO A 11 -18.54 -15.40 19.15
CA PRO A 11 -17.45 -16.34 19.29
C PRO A 11 -17.85 -17.38 20.35
N ALA A 12 -18.04 -18.64 19.91
CA ALA A 12 -17.96 -19.77 20.81
C ALA A 12 -16.53 -19.81 21.34
N VAL A 13 -16.38 -19.53 22.64
CA VAL A 13 -15.12 -19.70 23.38
C VAL A 13 -14.74 -21.18 23.31
N VAL A 14 -13.85 -21.53 22.39
CA VAL A 14 -13.12 -22.79 22.41
C VAL A 14 -11.77 -22.49 23.05
N THR A 15 -11.68 -22.77 24.35
CA THR A 15 -10.43 -22.75 25.10
C THR A 15 -9.56 -23.90 24.62
N LEU A 16 -8.65 -23.65 23.66
CA LEU A 16 -7.54 -24.57 23.39
C LEU A 16 -6.46 -24.33 24.45
N LEU A 17 -6.37 -25.26 25.40
CA LEU A 17 -5.21 -25.44 26.26
C LEU A 17 -4.01 -25.83 25.39
N VAL A 18 -3.09 -24.90 25.14
CA VAL A 18 -1.73 -25.27 24.72
C VAL A 18 -0.96 -25.68 25.97
N ALA A 19 -0.79 -26.98 26.12
CA ALA A 19 0.15 -27.61 27.05
C ALA A 19 1.40 -28.06 26.28
N GLY A 20 2.58 -27.81 26.85
CA GLY A 20 3.89 -28.36 26.43
C GLY A 20 4.72 -27.39 25.57
N CYS A 21 5.99 -27.12 25.82
CA CYS A 21 7.03 -27.93 26.47
C CYS A 21 7.89 -27.06 27.40
N GLY A 22 7.85 -27.36 28.71
CA GLY A 22 8.75 -26.81 29.72
C GLY A 22 9.29 -27.94 30.58
N GLY A 23 10.29 -28.67 30.06
CA GLY A 23 11.23 -29.46 30.86
C GLY A 23 12.47 -28.60 31.11
N GLY A 24 13.25 -28.71 32.18
CA GLY A 24 13.42 -29.73 33.21
C GLY A 24 14.84 -29.50 33.74
N GLY A 25 15.00 -29.41 35.06
CA GLY A 25 16.17 -28.79 35.71
C GLY A 25 17.50 -29.57 35.67
N GLY A 26 18.54 -28.89 36.11
CA GLY A 26 19.84 -29.46 36.45
C GLY A 26 20.67 -28.44 37.22
N GLY A 27 20.74 -28.58 38.54
CA GLY A 27 21.61 -27.78 39.40
C GLY A 27 23.08 -28.21 39.24
N GLY A 28 23.97 -27.22 39.30
CA GLY A 28 25.41 -27.40 39.41
C GLY A 28 26.02 -26.16 40.04
N GLU A 29 26.54 -26.31 41.26
CA GLU A 29 27.28 -25.29 42.00
C GLU A 29 28.63 -24.96 41.34
N GLY A 30 29.07 -23.71 41.55
CA GLY A 30 30.50 -23.38 41.66
C GLY A 30 31.21 -22.96 40.38
N GLY A 31 31.30 -21.65 40.15
CA GLY A 31 32.15 -21.09 39.10
C GLY A 31 32.20 -19.57 39.16
N SER A 32 33.08 -19.04 39.99
CA SER A 32 33.48 -17.64 40.01
C SER A 32 34.14 -17.24 38.68
N GLY A 33 33.68 -16.15 38.04
CA GLY A 33 34.47 -15.42 37.05
C GLY A 33 33.68 -14.86 35.86
N GLU A 34 33.85 -13.55 35.67
CA GLU A 34 33.73 -12.79 34.41
C GLU A 34 32.34 -12.31 33.95
N GLY A 35 32.28 -10.98 33.74
CA GLY A 35 31.10 -10.23 33.36
C GLY A 35 30.61 -10.59 31.97
N GLY A 36 29.43 -11.20 31.92
CA GLY A 36 28.66 -11.37 30.69
C GLY A 36 28.15 -10.02 30.19
N ALA A 37 28.52 -9.68 28.96
CA ALA A 37 27.85 -8.68 28.17
C ALA A 37 26.33 -8.97 28.11
N PRO A 38 25.46 -7.96 28.05
CA PRO A 38 24.03 -8.19 27.93
C PRO A 38 23.75 -8.99 26.66
N GLU A 39 23.08 -10.14 26.80
CA GLU A 39 22.49 -10.87 25.68
C GLU A 39 21.71 -9.89 24.81
N ALA A 40 22.12 -9.78 23.55
CA ALA A 40 21.38 -9.09 22.53
C ALA A 40 20.01 -9.75 22.42
N GLN A 41 18.99 -9.10 22.97
CA GLN A 41 17.60 -9.46 22.73
C GLN A 41 17.41 -9.53 21.22
N GLY A 42 17.07 -10.71 20.71
CA GLY A 42 16.93 -10.98 19.29
C GLY A 42 16.08 -9.88 18.65
N LEU A 43 16.71 -9.08 17.78
CA LEU A 43 16.01 -8.13 16.94
C LEU A 43 14.96 -8.94 16.18
N ALA A 44 13.68 -8.70 16.44
CA ALA A 44 12.61 -9.27 15.65
C ALA A 44 12.97 -9.05 14.17
N ALA A 45 12.94 -10.12 13.37
CA ALA A 45 13.33 -10.04 11.97
C ALA A 45 12.49 -8.94 11.30
N ARG A 46 13.17 -7.97 10.68
CA ARG A 46 12.51 -6.85 10.02
C ARG A 46 11.57 -7.39 8.93
N ASN A 47 10.36 -6.84 8.88
CA ASN A 47 9.43 -7.13 7.80
C ASN A 47 9.92 -6.47 6.50
N THR A 48 10.38 -7.26 5.53
CA THR A 48 10.92 -6.74 4.26
C THR A 48 9.83 -6.21 3.33
N ALA A 49 8.55 -6.41 3.68
CA ALA A 49 7.41 -5.85 2.98
C ALA A 49 6.95 -4.49 3.56
N GLU A 50 7.59 -3.97 4.62
CA GLU A 50 7.36 -2.60 5.11
C GLU A 50 7.40 -1.60 3.94
N GLY A 51 6.33 -0.83 3.76
CA GLY A 51 6.22 0.07 2.61
C GLY A 51 4.81 0.55 2.29
N ARG A 52 4.73 1.53 1.41
CA ARG A 52 3.52 1.80 0.61
C ARG A 52 3.68 1.11 -0.73
N TRP A 53 2.61 0.50 -1.21
CA TRP A 53 2.58 -0.35 -2.37
C TRP A 53 1.36 0.00 -3.22
N THR A 54 1.57 0.22 -4.52
CA THR A 54 0.49 0.53 -5.46
C THR A 54 0.54 -0.40 -6.65
N GLY A 55 -0.60 -0.75 -7.22
CA GLY A 55 -0.64 -1.68 -8.33
C GLY A 55 -2.05 -2.06 -8.73
N GLN A 56 -2.20 -3.26 -9.30
CA GLN A 56 -3.50 -3.77 -9.73
C GLN A 56 -3.64 -5.25 -9.41
N THR A 57 -4.90 -5.67 -9.25
CA THR A 57 -5.27 -7.08 -9.27
C THR A 57 -5.38 -7.59 -10.71
N SER A 58 -5.34 -8.91 -10.90
CA SER A 58 -5.62 -9.53 -12.21
C SER A 58 -7.04 -9.27 -12.73
N SER A 59 -7.97 -8.85 -11.85
CA SER A 59 -9.32 -8.43 -12.18
C SER A 59 -9.44 -6.94 -12.54
N GLY A 60 -8.35 -6.18 -12.52
CA GLY A 60 -8.29 -4.78 -12.94
C GLY A 60 -8.57 -3.74 -11.85
N PHE A 61 -8.77 -4.15 -10.59
CA PHE A 61 -8.91 -3.20 -9.49
C PHE A 61 -7.55 -2.60 -9.17
N ARG A 62 -7.50 -1.27 -9.00
CA ARG A 62 -6.31 -0.59 -8.48
C ARG A 62 -6.19 -0.86 -7.00
N VAL A 63 -4.97 -1.03 -6.51
CA VAL A 63 -4.67 -1.29 -5.10
C VAL A 63 -3.71 -0.23 -4.61
N ASP A 64 -3.99 0.30 -3.42
CA ASP A 64 -3.10 1.17 -2.64
C ASP A 64 -3.05 0.62 -1.21
N ALA A 65 -1.88 0.15 -0.79
CA ALA A 65 -1.69 -0.54 0.48
C ALA A 65 -0.49 0.02 1.22
N VAL A 66 -0.57 0.03 2.54
CA VAL A 66 0.54 0.30 3.44
C VAL A 66 0.76 -0.89 4.37
N ILE A 67 1.98 -1.36 4.42
CA ILE A 67 2.47 -2.39 5.35
C ILE A 67 3.41 -1.67 6.31
N LEU A 68 3.07 -1.71 7.59
CA LEU A 68 3.80 -1.03 8.66
C LEU A 68 4.99 -1.87 9.14
N GLU A 69 5.86 -1.25 9.95
CA GLU A 69 7.06 -1.89 10.49
C GLU A 69 6.77 -3.12 11.36
N ASP A 70 5.57 -3.19 11.96
CA ASP A 70 5.07 -4.31 12.75
C ASP A 70 4.30 -5.36 11.92
N GLY A 71 4.24 -5.16 10.60
CA GLY A 71 3.49 -6.00 9.66
C GLY A 71 2.00 -5.70 9.58
N GLN A 72 1.48 -4.76 10.37
CA GLN A 72 0.09 -4.34 10.21
C GLN A 72 -0.13 -3.79 8.79
N THR A 73 -1.15 -4.30 8.11
CA THR A 73 -1.45 -3.98 6.73
C THR A 73 -2.79 -3.28 6.65
N TRP A 74 -2.83 -2.17 5.90
CA TRP A 74 -4.03 -1.43 5.56
C TRP A 74 -4.03 -1.20 4.07
N GLY A 75 -5.16 -1.38 3.41
CA GLY A 75 -5.23 -1.14 1.98
C GLY A 75 -6.63 -0.77 1.51
N LEU A 76 -6.66 -0.17 0.34
CA LEU A 76 -7.85 0.20 -0.40
C LEU A 76 -7.71 -0.39 -1.80
N TYR A 77 -8.83 -0.83 -2.37
CA TYR A 77 -8.90 -1.12 -3.78
C TYR A 77 -10.07 -0.42 -4.44
N SER A 78 -9.86 0.01 -5.69
CA SER A 78 -10.77 0.87 -6.42
C SER A 78 -11.03 0.37 -7.83
N ASP A 79 -12.25 0.63 -8.31
CA ASP A 79 -12.61 0.57 -9.72
C ASP A 79 -12.46 1.98 -10.31
N GLY A 80 -11.41 2.18 -11.12
CA GLY A 80 -10.96 3.51 -11.51
C GLY A 80 -10.60 4.37 -10.28
N ASP A 81 -11.27 5.52 -10.13
CA ASP A 81 -11.12 6.42 -8.98
C ASP A 81 -12.15 6.18 -7.88
N SER A 82 -13.06 5.20 -8.06
CA SER A 82 -14.10 4.88 -7.09
C SER A 82 -13.64 3.76 -6.15
N PRO A 83 -13.48 4.02 -4.85
CA PRO A 83 -13.16 2.98 -3.88
C PRO A 83 -14.30 1.97 -3.80
N VAL A 84 -13.98 0.69 -3.94
CA VAL A 84 -14.95 -0.42 -3.92
C VAL A 84 -14.71 -1.40 -2.77
N GLY A 85 -13.52 -1.39 -2.18
CA GLY A 85 -13.25 -2.10 -0.95
C GLY A 85 -11.99 -1.67 -0.21
N ALA A 86 -11.82 -2.20 0.99
CA ALA A 86 -10.65 -1.99 1.82
C ALA A 86 -10.19 -3.32 2.42
N VAL A 87 -8.94 -3.38 2.87
CA VAL A 87 -8.37 -4.54 3.56
C VAL A 87 -7.66 -4.09 4.82
N GLN A 88 -7.73 -4.92 5.88
CA GLN A 88 -6.92 -4.76 7.07
C GLN A 88 -6.47 -6.10 7.61
N GLY A 89 -5.22 -6.19 8.05
CA GLY A 89 -4.72 -7.39 8.70
C GLY A 89 -3.23 -7.33 8.95
N SER A 90 -2.55 -8.43 8.70
CA SER A 90 -1.11 -8.54 8.89
C SER A 90 -0.44 -9.20 7.69
N THR A 91 0.69 -8.65 7.29
CA THR A 91 1.61 -9.24 6.31
C THR A 91 2.91 -9.57 7.02
N ALA A 92 3.47 -10.74 6.76
CA ALA A 92 4.75 -11.19 7.27
C ALA A 92 5.66 -11.64 6.12
N THR A 93 6.96 -11.60 6.36
CA THR A 93 7.97 -11.98 5.38
C THR A 93 9.02 -12.90 5.98
N ALA A 94 9.41 -13.94 5.26
CA ALA A 94 10.51 -14.82 5.63
C ALA A 94 11.29 -15.24 4.38
N GLY A 95 12.57 -14.87 4.30
CA GLY A 95 13.44 -15.25 3.18
C GLY A 95 12.97 -14.75 1.81
N GLY A 96 12.30 -13.60 1.73
CA GLY A 96 11.70 -13.06 0.50
C GLY A 96 10.31 -13.60 0.20
N ASN A 97 9.84 -14.62 0.92
CA ASN A 97 8.46 -15.10 0.82
C ASN A 97 7.55 -14.19 1.63
N LEU A 98 6.37 -13.88 1.08
CA LEU A 98 5.34 -13.06 1.69
C LEU A 98 4.13 -13.93 2.02
N SER A 99 3.58 -13.75 3.22
CA SER A 99 2.27 -14.27 3.61
C SER A 99 1.46 -13.15 4.26
N ALA A 100 0.18 -13.04 3.90
CA ALA A 100 -0.71 -12.07 4.50
C ALA A 100 -2.06 -12.70 4.84
N THR A 101 -2.59 -12.34 6.01
CA THR A 101 -3.95 -12.68 6.44
C THR A 101 -4.67 -11.37 6.68
N LEU A 102 -5.65 -11.09 5.83
CA LEU A 102 -6.39 -9.84 5.78
C LEU A 102 -7.89 -10.11 5.94
N THR A 103 -8.61 -9.15 6.49
CA THR A 103 -10.05 -9.04 6.34
C THR A 103 -10.32 -8.03 5.23
N GLU A 104 -11.02 -8.47 4.19
CA GLU A 104 -11.53 -7.65 3.11
C GLU A 104 -12.90 -7.10 3.49
N TYR A 105 -13.13 -5.83 3.22
CA TYR A 105 -14.36 -5.10 3.45
C TYR A 105 -14.86 -4.58 2.10
N SER A 106 -15.93 -5.18 1.59
CA SER A 106 -16.57 -4.72 0.37
C SER A 106 -17.49 -3.54 0.68
N LEU A 107 -17.27 -2.43 -0.01
CA LEU A 107 -18.05 -1.21 0.13
C LEU A 107 -19.30 -1.21 -0.75
N LEU A 108 -19.40 -2.18 -1.66
CA LEU A 108 -20.51 -2.32 -2.59
C LEU A 108 -21.70 -3.02 -1.94
N ASP A 109 -21.44 -4.03 -1.11
CA ASP A 109 -22.47 -4.89 -0.53
C ASP A 109 -22.42 -4.99 1.00
N ASP A 110 -21.54 -4.22 1.65
CA ASP A 110 -21.41 -4.15 3.11
C ASP A 110 -21.05 -5.52 3.75
N THR A 111 -20.26 -6.32 3.04
CA THR A 111 -19.76 -7.62 3.51
C THR A 111 -18.26 -7.63 3.85
N ALA A 112 -17.90 -8.46 4.82
CA ALA A 112 -16.51 -8.67 5.22
C ALA A 112 -16.16 -10.16 5.14
N ALA A 113 -14.99 -10.45 4.59
CA ALA A 113 -14.50 -11.81 4.38
C ALA A 113 -12.99 -11.88 4.66
N ASP A 114 -12.52 -13.03 5.13
CA ASP A 114 -11.09 -13.26 5.29
C ASP A 114 -10.47 -13.59 3.93
N ALA A 115 -9.30 -13.01 3.69
CA ALA A 115 -8.49 -13.21 2.50
C ALA A 115 -7.05 -13.56 2.91
N VAL A 116 -6.51 -14.62 2.32
CA VAL A 116 -5.13 -15.05 2.55
C VAL A 116 -4.35 -14.85 1.26
N PHE A 117 -3.20 -14.18 1.34
CA PHE A 117 -2.29 -13.98 0.22
C PHE A 117 -0.98 -14.68 0.49
N ASN A 118 -0.42 -15.31 -0.55
CA ASN A 118 0.93 -15.87 -0.52
C ASN A 118 1.68 -15.40 -1.76
N GLY A 119 2.98 -15.16 -1.63
CA GLY A 119 3.77 -14.62 -2.72
C GLY A 119 5.22 -14.37 -2.37
N THR A 120 5.82 -13.43 -3.09
CA THR A 120 7.19 -12.97 -2.87
C THR A 120 7.24 -11.46 -2.75
N VAL A 121 8.28 -10.99 -2.07
CA VAL A 121 8.61 -9.57 -1.97
C VAL A 121 10.07 -9.37 -2.35
N GLN A 122 10.29 -8.44 -3.26
CA GLN A 122 11.58 -7.80 -3.46
C GLN A 122 11.53 -6.47 -2.72
N GLU A 123 12.30 -6.35 -1.64
CA GLU A 123 12.27 -5.19 -0.75
C GLU A 123 12.42 -3.88 -1.57
N LYS A 124 11.50 -2.94 -1.33
CA LYS A 124 11.45 -1.62 -1.99
C LYS A 124 11.36 -1.67 -3.52
N SER A 125 10.93 -2.80 -4.09
CA SER A 125 10.79 -2.98 -5.53
C SER A 125 9.38 -3.46 -5.87
N THR A 126 9.09 -4.74 -5.60
CA THR A 126 7.85 -5.38 -6.04
C THR A 126 7.30 -6.35 -5.00
N ILE A 127 5.98 -6.44 -4.92
CA ILE A 127 5.25 -7.55 -4.33
C ILE A 127 4.50 -8.27 -5.45
N ASP A 128 4.72 -9.58 -5.57
CA ASP A 128 3.93 -10.46 -6.44
C ASP A 128 3.27 -11.53 -5.54
N ALA A 129 1.95 -11.44 -5.40
CA ALA A 129 1.19 -12.29 -4.50
C ALA A 129 -0.10 -12.78 -5.15
N THR A 130 -0.62 -13.89 -4.66
CA THR A 130 -1.89 -14.47 -5.11
C THR A 130 -2.77 -14.73 -3.89
N ALA A 131 -4.03 -14.28 -3.98
CA ALA A 131 -5.05 -14.59 -3.00
C ALA A 131 -5.42 -16.07 -3.04
N SER A 132 -5.93 -16.62 -1.95
CA SER A 132 -6.48 -17.99 -1.90
C SER A 132 -7.62 -18.23 -2.90
N THR A 133 -8.27 -17.16 -3.36
CA THR A 133 -9.30 -17.17 -4.42
C THR A 133 -8.72 -17.24 -5.84
N GLY A 134 -7.39 -17.18 -6.00
CA GLY A 134 -6.69 -17.19 -7.29
C GLY A 134 -6.46 -15.80 -7.89
N THR A 135 -6.97 -14.73 -7.27
CA THR A 135 -6.72 -13.35 -7.74
C THR A 135 -5.25 -13.00 -7.56
N ARG A 136 -4.56 -12.63 -8.64
CA ARG A 136 -3.17 -12.18 -8.57
C ARG A 136 -3.10 -10.70 -8.24
N LEU A 137 -2.01 -10.30 -7.59
CA LEU A 137 -1.71 -8.96 -7.14
C LEU A 137 -0.25 -8.66 -7.48
N LEU A 138 -0.03 -7.64 -8.31
CA LEU A 138 1.31 -7.13 -8.60
C LEU A 138 1.39 -5.68 -8.14
N LEU A 139 2.21 -5.42 -7.13
CA LEU A 139 2.41 -4.10 -6.56
C LEU A 139 3.83 -3.62 -6.75
N SER A 140 3.97 -2.31 -6.95
CA SER A 140 5.23 -1.59 -6.99
C SER A 140 5.37 -0.72 -5.75
N TYR A 141 6.59 -0.65 -5.24
CA TYR A 141 6.92 0.19 -4.09
C TYR A 141 6.76 1.68 -4.41
N ASP A 142 6.14 2.43 -3.50
CA ASP A 142 6.07 3.89 -3.58
C ASP A 142 7.13 4.54 -2.69
N VAL A 143 8.11 5.17 -3.34
CA VAL A 143 9.21 5.89 -2.68
C VAL A 143 8.75 7.04 -1.79
N ASN A 144 7.54 7.58 -1.97
CA ASN A 144 6.98 8.60 -1.07
C ASN A 144 6.82 8.09 0.36
N TYR A 145 6.77 6.77 0.58
CA TYR A 145 6.75 6.17 1.92
C TYR A 145 7.99 6.52 2.74
N GLU A 146 9.14 6.71 2.09
CA GLU A 146 10.43 6.98 2.74
C GLU A 146 10.50 8.40 3.33
N ARG A 147 9.62 9.31 2.93
CA ARG A 147 9.60 10.68 3.43
C ARG A 147 9.07 10.71 4.87
N ALA A 148 9.67 11.51 5.75
CA ALA A 148 9.13 11.65 7.10
C ALA A 148 7.78 12.37 7.09
N ALA A 149 6.78 11.81 7.78
CA ALA A 149 5.50 12.45 8.00
C ALA A 149 5.66 13.77 8.79
N SER A 150 4.95 14.82 8.36
CA SER A 150 4.97 16.14 8.98
C SER A 150 3.56 16.71 9.10
N ASN A 151 3.15 17.11 10.32
CA ASN A 151 1.85 17.77 10.51
C ASN A 151 1.80 19.16 9.85
N ALA A 152 2.94 19.83 9.70
CA ALA A 152 2.99 21.09 8.98
C ALA A 152 2.74 20.89 7.47
N GLU A 153 3.28 19.81 6.89
CA GLU A 153 3.01 19.45 5.50
C GLU A 153 1.57 18.96 5.33
N LEU A 154 1.04 18.20 6.29
CA LEU A 154 -0.32 17.68 6.29
C LEU A 154 -1.38 18.78 6.43
N ALA A 155 -1.07 19.91 7.08
CA ALA A 155 -2.02 21.00 7.30
C ALA A 155 -2.61 21.51 5.98
N GLY A 156 -3.93 21.70 5.96
CA GLY A 156 -4.65 22.18 4.78
C GLY A 156 -6.10 21.74 4.74
N THR A 157 -6.81 22.18 3.70
CA THR A 157 -8.19 21.77 3.41
C THR A 157 -8.19 20.72 2.29
N TYR A 158 -8.94 19.65 2.50
CA TYR A 158 -9.07 18.53 1.57
C TYR A 158 -10.53 18.31 1.20
N ALA A 159 -10.82 18.24 -0.09
CA ALA A 159 -12.14 17.85 -0.58
C ALA A 159 -12.27 16.32 -0.57
N ILE A 160 -13.28 15.80 0.12
CA ILE A 160 -13.59 14.37 0.24
C ILE A 160 -14.79 14.07 -0.68
N GLY A 161 -14.58 14.19 -1.99
CA GLY A 161 -15.62 13.98 -3.00
C GLY A 161 -16.92 14.75 -2.68
N ALA A 162 -18.06 14.07 -2.80
CA ALA A 162 -19.38 14.64 -2.46
C ALA A 162 -19.64 14.76 -0.94
N ALA A 163 -18.75 14.23 -0.10
CA ALA A 163 -18.92 14.17 1.35
C ALA A 163 -18.42 15.44 2.07
N GLY A 164 -18.01 16.46 1.30
CA GLY A 164 -17.65 17.78 1.79
C GLY A 164 -16.13 17.97 1.89
N GLN A 165 -15.71 18.79 2.85
CA GLN A 165 -14.30 19.12 3.06
C GLN A 165 -13.89 18.89 4.51
N VAL A 166 -12.64 18.50 4.71
CA VAL A 166 -11.99 18.43 6.02
C VAL A 166 -10.83 19.43 6.05
N THR A 167 -10.68 20.12 7.16
CA THR A 167 -9.48 20.93 7.43
C THR A 167 -8.67 20.23 8.51
N VAL A 168 -7.39 20.03 8.21
CA VAL A 168 -6.38 19.55 9.16
C VAL A 168 -5.50 20.73 9.53
N ASP A 169 -5.31 20.98 10.82
CA ASP A 169 -4.42 22.04 11.29
C ASP A 169 -2.96 21.56 11.40
N SER A 170 -2.04 22.49 11.70
CA SER A 170 -0.61 22.20 11.83
C SER A 170 -0.23 21.33 13.03
N SER A 171 -1.18 21.05 13.94
CA SER A 171 -1.02 20.09 15.04
C SER A 171 -1.55 18.69 14.68
N GLY A 172 -2.13 18.54 13.48
CA GLY A 172 -2.75 17.32 12.97
C GLY A 172 -4.18 17.12 13.45
N GLN A 173 -4.77 18.11 14.13
CA GLN A 173 -6.17 18.04 14.56
C GLN A 173 -7.07 18.34 13.37
N PHE A 174 -8.20 17.65 13.30
CA PHE A 174 -9.19 17.90 12.27
C PHE A 174 -10.60 17.79 12.80
N THR A 175 -11.52 18.43 12.08
CA THR A 175 -12.96 18.27 12.26
C THR A 175 -13.60 18.20 10.89
N TRP A 176 -14.47 17.22 10.70
CA TRP A 176 -15.21 17.00 9.47
C TRP A 176 -16.70 16.89 9.76
N ALA A 177 -17.48 17.87 9.30
CA ALA A 177 -18.92 17.83 9.35
C ALA A 177 -19.45 16.96 8.20
N ALA A 178 -19.62 15.66 8.46
CA ALA A 178 -20.15 14.72 7.47
C ALA A 178 -21.63 14.98 7.15
N SER A 179 -22.37 15.57 8.10
CA SER A 179 -23.71 16.13 7.89
C SER A 179 -23.99 17.24 8.90
N ALA A 180 -25.15 17.91 8.79
CA ALA A 180 -25.56 18.94 9.75
C ALA A 180 -25.65 18.44 11.21
N GLN A 181 -25.75 17.13 11.42
CA GLN A 181 -25.93 16.50 12.73
C GLN A 181 -24.94 15.35 12.98
N CYS A 182 -23.87 15.25 12.16
CA CYS A 182 -22.79 14.31 12.37
C CYS A 182 -21.44 14.94 12.06
N THR A 183 -20.56 14.90 13.05
CA THR A 183 -19.19 15.40 12.98
C THR A 183 -18.23 14.27 13.33
N LEU A 184 -17.16 14.14 12.56
CA LEU A 184 -16.01 13.32 12.90
C LEU A 184 -14.87 14.26 13.32
N GLY A 185 -14.40 14.13 14.55
CA GLY A 185 -13.25 14.87 15.06
C GLY A 185 -12.11 13.91 15.36
N GLY A 186 -10.88 14.38 15.25
CA GLY A 186 -9.74 13.49 15.48
C GLY A 186 -8.38 14.14 15.35
N ARG A 187 -7.37 13.26 15.40
CA ARG A 187 -5.95 13.62 15.26
C ARG A 187 -5.25 12.68 14.31
N LEU A 188 -4.37 13.26 13.50
CA LEU A 188 -3.34 12.60 12.71
C LEU A 188 -1.99 12.95 13.34
N SER A 189 -1.22 11.94 13.78
CA SER A 189 0.09 12.14 14.42
C SER A 189 1.16 11.37 13.65
N PRO A 190 2.32 11.96 13.33
CA PRO A 190 3.38 11.24 12.64
C PRO A 190 3.75 9.97 13.41
N ARG A 191 3.81 8.86 12.70
CA ARG A 191 4.15 7.56 13.30
C ARG A 191 5.62 7.56 13.73
N PRO A 192 5.99 6.92 14.86
CA PRO A 192 7.37 6.86 15.33
C PRO A 192 8.38 6.23 14.36
N SER A 193 7.93 5.49 13.34
CA SER A 193 8.80 4.88 12.33
C SER A 193 9.52 5.90 11.43
N GLY A 194 9.11 7.17 11.45
CA GLY A 194 9.72 8.23 10.63
C GLY A 194 9.41 8.10 9.14
N ARG A 195 8.39 7.32 8.79
CA ARG A 195 7.86 7.13 7.43
C ARG A 195 6.71 8.09 7.14
N ASN A 196 6.23 8.12 5.90
CA ASN A 196 5.10 8.96 5.49
C ASN A 196 3.77 8.33 5.91
N VAL A 197 3.65 8.06 7.21
CA VAL A 197 2.47 7.46 7.83
C VAL A 197 2.17 8.24 9.11
N PHE A 198 0.88 8.48 9.31
CA PHE A 198 0.33 9.05 10.52
C PHE A 198 -0.52 7.99 11.22
N ASP A 199 -0.42 7.91 12.53
CA ASP A 199 -1.43 7.26 13.35
C ASP A 199 -2.68 8.15 13.37
N ALA A 200 -3.82 7.54 13.04
CA ALA A 200 -5.10 8.22 12.99
C ALA A 200 -5.98 7.81 14.17
N SER A 201 -6.64 8.79 14.79
CA SER A 201 -7.65 8.60 15.82
C SER A 201 -8.86 9.47 15.49
N LEU A 202 -10.05 8.89 15.49
CA LEU A 202 -11.28 9.56 15.12
C LEU A 202 -12.40 9.22 16.10
N THR A 203 -13.29 10.18 16.34
CA THR A 203 -14.48 10.01 17.17
C THR A 203 -15.70 10.59 16.47
N TYR A 204 -16.77 9.80 16.42
CA TYR A 204 -18.07 10.23 15.92
C TYR A 204 -18.80 11.06 16.98
N SER A 205 -19.33 12.22 16.58
CA SER A 205 -20.12 13.09 17.42
C SER A 205 -21.41 13.55 16.73
N GLY A 206 -22.54 13.38 17.39
CA GLY A 206 -23.85 13.82 16.89
C GLY A 206 -24.87 12.69 16.72
N ALA A 207 -26.15 13.07 16.68
CA ALA A 207 -27.27 12.13 16.70
C ALA A 207 -27.56 11.50 15.32
N ALA A 208 -27.19 12.17 14.22
CA ALA A 208 -27.33 11.62 12.88
C ALA A 208 -26.07 10.90 12.40
N CYS A 209 -25.16 10.58 13.34
CA CYS A 209 -24.03 9.77 12.98
C CYS A 209 -24.46 8.32 12.71
N PRO A 210 -23.79 7.66 11.77
CA PRO A 210 -24.07 6.27 11.38
C PRO A 210 -23.69 5.28 12.48
N HIS A 211 -22.94 5.75 13.47
CA HIS A 211 -22.53 5.03 14.67
C HIS A 211 -22.87 5.85 15.90
N ALA A 212 -22.96 5.18 17.05
CA ALA A 212 -23.31 5.83 18.31
C ALA A 212 -22.37 7.01 18.62
N ASN A 213 -22.93 8.08 19.16
CA ASN A 213 -22.16 9.23 19.62
C ASN A 213 -21.06 8.79 20.60
N GLY A 214 -19.83 9.27 20.39
CA GLY A 214 -18.64 8.88 21.15
C GLY A 214 -17.96 7.61 20.67
N THR A 215 -18.42 6.97 19.59
CA THR A 215 -17.70 5.83 19.00
C THR A 215 -16.33 6.30 18.50
N SER A 216 -15.26 5.69 19.00
CA SER A 216 -13.89 5.94 18.54
C SER A 216 -13.36 4.81 17.67
N ILE A 217 -12.58 5.19 16.67
CA ILE A 217 -11.87 4.29 15.75
C ILE A 217 -10.44 4.78 15.55
N SER A 218 -9.55 3.85 15.21
CA SER A 218 -8.13 4.14 15.00
C SER A 218 -7.61 3.47 13.74
N GLY A 219 -6.54 4.01 13.17
CA GLY A 219 -5.87 3.40 12.02
C GLY A 219 -4.72 4.25 11.53
N VAL A 220 -4.59 4.38 10.21
CA VAL A 220 -3.47 5.02 9.56
C VAL A 220 -3.92 6.06 8.53
N ALA A 221 -3.07 7.04 8.28
CA ALA A 221 -3.20 7.93 7.15
C ALA A 221 -1.83 8.19 6.50
N TYR A 222 -1.82 8.58 5.24
CA TYR A 222 -0.61 9.01 4.53
C TYR A 222 -0.93 10.11 3.52
N LEU A 223 0.06 10.96 3.26
CA LEU A 223 -0.04 12.06 2.30
C LEU A 223 0.69 11.70 1.01
N ASP A 224 -0.08 11.41 -0.04
CA ASP A 224 0.44 11.23 -1.39
C ASP A 224 0.69 12.59 -2.05
N THR A 225 1.97 12.94 -2.18
CA THR A 225 2.43 14.17 -2.86
C THR A 225 2.92 13.93 -4.28
N ALA A 226 2.96 12.67 -4.76
CA ALA A 226 3.20 12.41 -6.17
C ALA A 226 1.98 12.78 -7.01
N SER A 227 0.79 12.73 -6.42
CA SER A 227 -0.42 13.29 -6.99
C SER A 227 -0.40 14.83 -6.98
N ALA A 228 -0.87 15.44 -8.06
CA ALA A 228 -1.12 16.88 -8.16
C ALA A 228 -2.59 17.14 -8.51
N PRO A 229 -3.43 17.64 -7.57
CA PRO A 229 -3.10 18.00 -6.18
C PRO A 229 -2.79 16.81 -5.28
N ALA A 230 -2.07 17.06 -4.17
CA ALA A 230 -1.75 16.04 -3.17
C ALA A 230 -3.01 15.38 -2.61
N ARG A 231 -2.94 14.08 -2.29
CA ARG A 231 -4.06 13.29 -1.78
C ARG A 231 -3.76 12.81 -0.36
N LEU A 232 -4.67 13.09 0.57
CA LEU A 232 -4.67 12.49 1.90
C LEU A 232 -5.53 11.24 1.87
N VAL A 233 -4.94 10.09 2.17
CA VAL A 233 -5.68 8.83 2.33
C VAL A 233 -5.68 8.47 3.80
N ALA A 234 -6.84 8.09 4.32
CA ALA A 234 -7.00 7.66 5.71
C ALA A 234 -7.88 6.41 5.78
N LEU A 235 -7.47 5.45 6.60
CA LEU A 235 -8.20 4.23 6.92
C LEU A 235 -8.22 4.04 8.43
N ALA A 236 -9.38 3.70 8.99
CA ALA A 236 -9.50 3.43 10.42
C ALA A 236 -10.60 2.41 10.69
N LEU A 237 -10.42 1.63 11.75
CA LEU A 237 -11.35 0.61 12.21
C LEU A 237 -11.54 0.72 13.72
N ARG A 238 -12.71 0.32 14.19
CA ARG A 238 -12.91 0.00 15.59
C ARG A 238 -12.14 -1.29 15.93
N PRO A 239 -11.67 -1.49 17.17
CA PRO A 239 -10.92 -2.71 17.52
C PRO A 239 -11.68 -4.03 17.26
N ASP A 240 -13.02 -4.00 17.30
CA ASP A 240 -13.85 -5.16 16.97
C ASP A 240 -14.02 -5.40 15.46
N ARG A 241 -13.44 -4.54 14.62
CA ARG A 241 -13.42 -4.64 13.16
C ARG A 241 -14.80 -4.61 12.49
N VAL A 242 -15.83 -4.15 13.21
CA VAL A 242 -17.21 -4.07 12.69
C VAL A 242 -17.52 -2.69 12.09
N ILE A 243 -16.86 -1.65 12.59
CA ILE A 243 -17.03 -0.27 12.14
C ILE A 243 -15.74 0.21 11.50
N GLY A 244 -15.84 0.69 10.26
CA GLY A 244 -14.72 1.24 9.52
C GLY A 244 -14.97 2.64 8.98
N PHE A 245 -13.87 3.29 8.67
CA PHE A 245 -13.80 4.56 7.99
C PHE A 245 -12.69 4.48 6.95
N PHE A 246 -12.97 5.01 5.78
CA PHE A 246 -11.94 5.35 4.82
C PHE A 246 -12.30 6.67 4.16
N ALA A 247 -11.29 7.44 3.78
CA ALA A 247 -11.45 8.66 3.02
C ALA A 247 -10.23 8.90 2.13
N ILE A 248 -10.52 9.45 0.95
CA ILE A 248 -9.52 10.07 0.08
C ILE A 248 -9.90 11.55 -0.02
N GLY A 249 -9.01 12.41 0.44
CA GLY A 249 -9.13 13.86 0.37
C GLY A 249 -8.17 14.44 -0.65
N VAL A 250 -8.66 15.23 -1.60
CA VAL A 250 -7.81 15.98 -2.55
C VAL A 250 -7.51 17.35 -1.96
N ARG A 251 -6.24 17.68 -1.77
CA ARG A 251 -5.80 18.98 -1.25
C ARG A 251 -6.34 20.10 -2.13
N GLN A 252 -6.99 21.07 -1.51
CA GLN A 252 -7.46 22.27 -2.17
C GLN A 252 -6.32 23.29 -2.25
N ALA A 253 -6.30 24.09 -3.31
CA ALA A 253 -5.41 25.23 -3.36
C ALA A 253 -5.73 26.19 -2.22
N ASP A 254 -4.70 26.73 -1.56
CA ASP A 254 -4.90 27.72 -0.50
C ASP A 254 -5.73 28.89 -1.06
N PRO A 255 -6.83 29.30 -0.39
CA PRO A 255 -7.69 30.37 -0.88
C PRO A 255 -6.95 31.69 -1.11
N VAL A 256 -5.79 31.89 -0.47
CA VAL A 256 -4.98 33.11 -0.54
C VAL A 256 -4.23 33.23 -1.87
N ALA A 257 -3.96 32.13 -2.58
CA ALA A 257 -3.22 32.15 -3.85
C ALA A 257 -4.05 32.64 -5.05
N GLN A 258 -5.37 32.74 -4.91
CA GLN A 258 -6.26 33.13 -6.03
C GLN A 258 -6.66 34.62 -6.00
N GLY A 259 -6.27 35.39 -4.96
CA GLY A 259 -6.63 36.81 -4.79
C GLY A 259 -5.48 37.81 -4.85
N ALA A 260 -4.22 37.35 -4.82
CA ALA A 260 -3.08 38.24 -5.05
C ALA A 260 -2.91 38.41 -6.56
N GLY A 261 -3.52 39.46 -7.13
CA GLY A 261 -3.14 39.94 -8.45
C GLY A 261 -1.62 39.97 -8.54
N ALA A 262 -1.08 39.40 -9.62
CA ALA A 262 0.35 39.31 -9.85
C ALA A 262 1.01 40.64 -9.43
N PRO A 263 2.00 40.65 -8.52
CA PRO A 263 2.68 41.88 -8.19
C PRO A 263 3.14 42.50 -9.51
N ALA A 264 2.80 43.77 -9.73
CA ALA A 264 3.24 44.52 -10.90
C ALA A 264 4.74 44.23 -11.08
N PRO A 265 5.20 43.85 -12.28
CA PRO A 265 6.57 43.44 -12.48
C PRO A 265 7.48 44.51 -11.91
N THR A 266 8.25 44.15 -10.88
CA THR A 266 9.31 45.01 -10.36
C THR A 266 10.13 45.45 -11.57
N PRO A 267 10.37 46.77 -11.77
CA PRO A 267 11.16 47.26 -12.88
C PRO A 267 12.44 46.44 -12.96
N ALA A 268 12.69 45.83 -14.13
CA ALA A 268 13.89 45.05 -14.35
C ALA A 268 15.10 45.92 -13.94
N PRO A 269 16.00 45.42 -13.08
CA PRO A 269 17.21 46.15 -12.74
C PRO A 269 17.96 46.46 -14.04
N ALA A 270 18.43 47.71 -14.17
CA ALA A 270 19.21 48.13 -15.33
C ALA A 270 20.37 47.12 -15.56
N PRO A 271 20.60 46.68 -16.80
CA PRO A 271 21.59 45.67 -17.10
C PRO A 271 22.95 46.12 -16.56
N VAL A 272 23.51 45.31 -15.65
CA VAL A 272 24.89 45.46 -15.19
C VAL A 272 25.79 45.28 -16.42
N PRO A 273 26.76 46.18 -16.67
CA PRO A 273 27.71 46.02 -17.77
C PRO A 273 28.39 44.65 -17.70
N LEU A 274 28.31 43.91 -18.80
CA LEU A 274 28.91 42.59 -18.93
C LEU A 274 30.43 42.69 -18.68
N PRO A 275 31.01 41.96 -17.72
CA PRO A 275 32.44 41.90 -17.54
C PRO A 275 33.13 41.44 -18.83
N ALA A 276 34.27 42.05 -19.16
CA ALA A 276 35.06 41.69 -20.33
C ALA A 276 35.37 40.19 -20.32
N ALA A 277 35.13 39.52 -21.44
CA ALA A 277 35.33 38.09 -21.59
C ALA A 277 36.79 37.71 -21.25
N PRO A 278 37.01 36.70 -20.41
CA PRO A 278 38.35 36.19 -20.16
C PRO A 278 38.97 35.63 -21.45
N PRO A 279 40.30 35.69 -21.60
CA PRO A 279 40.99 35.15 -22.77
C PRO A 279 40.70 33.65 -22.92
N ALA A 280 40.42 33.24 -24.15
CA ALA A 280 40.10 31.87 -24.52
C ALA A 280 41.20 30.91 -24.04
N LEU A 281 40.83 29.93 -23.22
CA LEU A 281 41.71 28.83 -22.85
C LEU A 281 41.96 27.98 -24.10
N THR A 282 43.24 27.69 -24.35
CA THR A 282 43.66 26.79 -25.43
C THR A 282 43.04 25.41 -25.25
N PRO A 283 42.51 24.79 -26.32
CA PRO A 283 41.90 23.48 -26.24
C PRO A 283 42.91 22.42 -25.77
N PRO A 284 42.49 21.49 -24.89
CA PRO A 284 43.36 20.42 -24.44
C PRO A 284 43.74 19.49 -25.60
N ALA A 285 44.97 19.00 -25.55
CA ALA A 285 45.50 18.06 -26.53
C ALA A 285 44.61 16.79 -26.62
N PRO A 286 44.43 16.22 -27.82
CA PRO A 286 43.60 15.04 -28.01
C PRO A 286 44.13 13.87 -27.17
N ALA A 287 43.23 13.26 -26.40
CA ALA A 287 43.52 12.08 -25.61
C ALA A 287 43.95 10.92 -26.51
N ALA A 288 44.97 10.19 -26.09
CA ALA A 288 45.46 9.02 -26.79
C ALA A 288 44.34 7.95 -26.93
N PRO A 289 44.28 7.23 -28.06
CA PRO A 289 43.27 6.21 -28.29
C PRO A 289 43.37 5.10 -27.23
N ALA A 290 42.21 4.67 -26.73
CA ALA A 290 42.10 3.58 -25.78
C ALA A 290 42.66 2.28 -26.40
N PRO A 291 43.36 1.44 -25.62
CA PRO A 291 43.81 0.13 -26.08
C PRO A 291 42.61 -0.76 -26.43
N PRO A 292 42.74 -1.64 -27.43
CA PRO A 292 41.67 -2.55 -27.81
C PRO A 292 41.32 -3.50 -26.64
N PRO A 293 40.04 -3.89 -26.51
CA PRO A 293 39.60 -4.83 -25.49
C PRO A 293 40.33 -6.17 -25.65
N ALA A 294 40.68 -6.79 -24.51
CA ALA A 294 41.27 -8.11 -24.47
C ALA A 294 40.28 -9.16 -25.02
N PRO A 295 40.76 -10.17 -25.76
CA PRO A 295 39.91 -11.26 -26.24
C PRO A 295 39.33 -12.05 -25.06
N PRO A 296 38.08 -12.54 -25.17
CA PRO A 296 37.50 -13.40 -24.17
C PRO A 296 38.30 -14.70 -24.04
N PRO A 297 38.36 -15.31 -22.84
CA PRO A 297 38.96 -16.62 -22.65
C PRO A 297 38.23 -17.63 -23.54
N GLN A 298 39.00 -18.41 -24.30
CA GLN A 298 38.49 -19.52 -25.08
C GLN A 298 38.17 -20.67 -24.13
N ASP A 299 36.90 -21.09 -24.14
CA ASP A 299 36.44 -22.30 -23.46
C ASP A 299 36.98 -23.51 -24.25
N PRO A 300 37.77 -24.39 -23.63
CA PRO A 300 38.30 -25.58 -24.28
C PRO A 300 37.50 -26.80 -23.83
N ASP A 301 36.22 -26.88 -24.16
CA ASP A 301 35.39 -28.08 -23.97
C ASP A 301 34.20 -28.04 -24.97
N ASP A 302 34.53 -28.05 -26.27
CA ASP A 302 33.61 -28.44 -27.35
C ASP A 302 34.19 -29.73 -27.95
N ASP A 303 33.88 -30.87 -27.35
CA ASP A 303 34.01 -32.18 -27.98
C ASP A 303 32.77 -33.01 -27.61
N ASP A 304 31.88 -33.06 -28.61
CA ASP A 304 31.24 -34.27 -29.11
C ASP A 304 30.11 -34.97 -28.31
N ASP A 305 29.01 -35.10 -29.07
CA ASP A 305 28.17 -36.29 -29.24
C ASP A 305 26.77 -36.32 -28.60
N ASP A 306 25.87 -36.80 -29.47
CA ASP A 306 24.50 -37.32 -29.28
C ASP A 306 23.38 -36.30 -29.46
N ASP A 307 22.88 -36.09 -30.68
CA ASP A 307 21.87 -36.95 -31.36
C ASP A 307 20.66 -37.25 -30.47
N ASP A 308 19.53 -36.61 -30.79
CA ASP A 308 18.23 -37.25 -31.05
C ASP A 308 17.06 -36.31 -30.71
N GLU A 309 16.31 -36.00 -31.77
CA GLU A 309 14.85 -36.01 -31.87
C GLU A 309 14.03 -35.55 -30.64
N ASP A 310 13.32 -34.43 -30.79
CA ASP A 310 11.86 -34.35 -30.53
C ASP A 310 11.34 -32.96 -30.94
N GLU A 311 11.14 -32.78 -32.25
CA GLU A 311 10.25 -31.76 -32.80
C GLU A 311 8.79 -32.23 -32.62
N ASP A 312 8.15 -31.94 -31.49
CA ASP A 312 6.69 -32.09 -31.35
C ASP A 312 6.16 -31.32 -30.12
N ASP A 313 6.03 -29.99 -30.20
CA ASP A 313 5.28 -29.26 -29.16
C ASP A 313 4.55 -27.97 -29.61
N ASP A 314 4.23 -27.84 -30.90
CA ASP A 314 3.60 -26.63 -31.46
C ASP A 314 2.08 -26.68 -31.65
N ASN A 315 1.34 -27.57 -30.97
CA ASN A 315 -0.11 -27.73 -31.19
C ASN A 315 -1.06 -27.54 -30.00
N ASN A 316 -0.59 -27.05 -28.84
CA ASN A 316 -1.47 -26.89 -27.69
C ASN A 316 -2.32 -25.60 -27.73
N VAL A 317 -1.84 -24.53 -28.37
CA VAL A 317 -2.51 -23.21 -28.32
C VAL A 317 -3.80 -23.18 -29.17
N GLN A 318 -3.81 -23.80 -30.35
CA GLN A 318 -5.00 -23.84 -31.23
C GLN A 318 -6.12 -24.72 -30.66
N ARG A 319 -5.76 -25.76 -29.89
CA ARG A 319 -6.73 -26.67 -29.28
C ARG A 319 -7.47 -26.03 -28.10
N VAL A 320 -6.78 -25.22 -27.30
CA VAL A 320 -7.38 -24.48 -26.18
C VAL A 320 -8.29 -23.34 -26.67
N LEU A 321 -7.89 -22.64 -27.74
CA LEU A 321 -8.72 -21.60 -28.35
C LEU A 321 -10.04 -22.17 -28.93
N GLY A 322 -9.99 -23.34 -29.57
CA GLY A 322 -11.18 -24.01 -30.13
C GLY A 322 -12.15 -24.60 -29.08
N GLU A 323 -11.72 -24.80 -27.83
CA GLU A 323 -12.61 -25.18 -26.72
C GLU A 323 -13.25 -23.97 -26.02
N LEU A 324 -12.57 -22.82 -26.02
CA LEU A 324 -13.10 -21.57 -25.47
C LEU A 324 -14.21 -20.98 -26.35
N GLU A 325 -14.06 -20.98 -27.68
CA GLU A 325 -15.10 -20.49 -28.59
C GLU A 325 -16.38 -21.34 -28.52
N ARG A 326 -16.26 -22.68 -28.43
CA ARG A 326 -17.43 -23.57 -28.29
C ARG A 326 -18.17 -23.38 -26.96
N ARG A 327 -17.48 -23.00 -25.88
CA ARG A 327 -18.13 -22.68 -24.61
C ARG A 327 -18.84 -21.32 -24.64
N LEU A 328 -18.33 -20.36 -25.41
CA LEU A 328 -18.96 -19.04 -25.56
C LEU A 328 -20.26 -19.12 -26.39
N GLU A 329 -20.28 -19.93 -27.45
CA GLU A 329 -21.49 -20.13 -28.26
C GLU A 329 -22.59 -20.90 -27.50
N SER A 330 -22.21 -21.86 -26.64
CA SER A 330 -23.15 -22.57 -25.77
C SER A 330 -23.82 -21.66 -24.73
N LEU A 331 -23.14 -20.61 -24.27
CA LEU A 331 -23.69 -19.65 -23.31
C LEU A 331 -24.64 -18.65 -23.96
N LEU A 332 -24.38 -18.27 -25.22
CA LEU A 332 -25.22 -17.33 -25.96
C LEU A 332 -26.52 -17.99 -26.49
N SER A 333 -26.51 -19.30 -26.77
CA SER A 333 -27.70 -20.04 -27.22
C SER A 333 -28.65 -20.47 -26.09
N GLY A 334 -28.24 -20.35 -24.82
CA GLY A 334 -29.02 -20.79 -23.65
C GLY A 334 -30.01 -19.76 -23.10
N ALA A 335 -30.03 -18.52 -23.59
CA ALA A 335 -30.75 -17.40 -22.97
C ALA A 335 -32.18 -17.15 -23.51
N VAL A 336 -32.72 -17.99 -24.40
CA VAL A 336 -34.05 -17.76 -25.01
C VAL A 336 -34.92 -19.02 -24.98
N VAL A 337 -35.37 -19.49 -23.81
CA VAL A 337 -36.68 -20.16 -23.65
C VAL A 337 -37.12 -20.04 -22.19
N GLY A 338 -38.22 -19.35 -21.91
CA GLY A 338 -38.83 -19.42 -20.57
C GLY A 338 -39.85 -18.35 -20.23
N GLY A 339 -40.79 -18.04 -21.12
CA GLY A 339 -41.91 -17.16 -20.78
C GLY A 339 -43.18 -17.55 -21.52
N THR A 340 -44.06 -18.33 -20.86
CA THR A 340 -45.53 -18.25 -20.95
C THR A 340 -46.21 -19.25 -19.99
N GLY A 341 -47.21 -18.76 -19.24
CA GLY A 341 -48.27 -19.53 -18.55
C GLY A 341 -47.96 -19.82 -17.08
N ASN A 342 -48.78 -19.50 -16.08
CA ASN A 342 -50.22 -19.21 -16.01
C ASN A 342 -50.49 -18.37 -14.75
#